data_AF-R9KYN4-F1
#
_entry.id   AF-R9KYN4-F1
#
_cell.length_a   1.000
_cell.length_b   1.000
_cell.length_c   1.000
_cell.angle_alpha   90.00
_cell.angle_beta   90.00
_cell.angle_gamma   90.00
#
_symmetry.space_group_name_H-M   'P 1'
#
loop_
_entity.id
_entity.type
_entity.pdbx_description
1 polymer ?
#
loop_
_entity_poly.entity_id
_entity_poly.type
_entity_poly.pdbx_seq_one_letter_code
_entity_poly.pdbx_strand_id
1 'polypeptide(L)'
;MENEYSKVKVNNEIDFCSVTDTDVKTVIEKAFMKARVSYFLRWEKPSLLSKIFGGGKPDIVFCINSAQLETAEEVVGELGDMESAIKMLRTKSNNKIGF
;
A
#
# COMPACT_ATOMS: atom_id res chain seq x y z
N MET A 1 32.67 -22.33 -8.70
CA MET A 1 31.33 -22.54 -8.12
C MET A 1 30.62 -21.21 -8.30
N GLU A 2 29.95 -21.02 -9.44
CA GLU A 2 29.14 -19.83 -9.66
C GLU A 2 27.96 -19.91 -8.69
N ASN A 3 27.83 -18.93 -7.81
CA ASN A 3 26.64 -18.84 -6.97
C ASN A 3 25.46 -18.54 -7.89
N GLU A 4 24.61 -19.54 -8.06
CA GLU A 4 23.29 -19.46 -8.69
C GLU A 4 22.37 -18.65 -7.74
N TYR A 5 22.69 -17.37 -7.53
CA TYR A 5 21.76 -16.44 -6.89
C TYR A 5 20.59 -16.29 -7.85
N SER A 6 19.51 -16.97 -7.50
CA SER A 6 18.24 -17.06 -8.18
C SER A 6 17.91 -15.81 -9.01
N LYS A 7 17.85 -15.99 -10.33
CA LYS A 7 17.15 -15.10 -11.30
C LYS A 7 15.62 -15.07 -11.05
N VAL A 8 15.17 -15.28 -9.82
CA VAL A 8 13.76 -15.27 -9.46
C VAL A 8 13.54 -14.02 -8.64
N LYS A 9 12.97 -12.99 -9.27
CA LYS A 9 12.53 -11.78 -8.58
C LYS A 9 11.40 -12.18 -7.63
N VAL A 10 11.73 -12.43 -6.37
CA VAL A 10 10.74 -12.71 -5.34
C VAL A 10 10.03 -11.39 -5.03
N ASN A 11 8.85 -11.19 -5.62
CA ASN A 11 8.03 -10.03 -5.30
C ASN A 11 7.25 -10.31 -4.00
N ASN A 12 7.84 -9.88 -2.88
CA ASN A 12 7.25 -9.96 -1.54
C ASN A 12 6.36 -8.76 -1.21
N GLU A 13 6.12 -7.87 -2.17
CA GLU A 13 5.29 -6.70 -1.95
C GLU A 13 3.81 -7.08 -2.00
N ILE A 14 3.03 -6.51 -1.07
CA ILE A 14 1.57 -6.63 -1.02
C ILE A 14 0.97 -5.23 -1.05
N ASP A 15 -0.14 -5.09 -1.74
CA ASP A 15 -0.99 -3.93 -1.65
C ASP A 15 -1.76 -4.03 -0.34
N PHE A 16 -1.43 -3.16 0.59
CA PHE A 16 -1.92 -3.25 1.96
C PHE A 16 -3.26 -2.52 2.11
N CYS A 17 -3.26 -1.22 1.88
CA CYS A 17 -4.44 -0.38 1.96
C CYS A 17 -4.40 0.75 0.93
N SER A 18 -5.55 1.37 0.69
CA SER A 18 -5.66 2.57 -0.14
C SER A 18 -6.45 3.67 0.54
N VAL A 19 -6.08 4.92 0.25
CA VAL A 19 -6.75 6.12 0.75
C VAL A 19 -6.96 7.12 -0.37
N THR A 20 -8.04 7.91 -0.27
CA THR A 20 -8.32 9.02 -1.19
C THR A 20 -7.98 10.38 -0.57
N ASP A 21 -7.85 10.43 0.76
CA ASP A 21 -7.55 11.64 1.52
C ASP A 21 -6.05 11.78 1.78
N THR A 22 -5.51 12.97 1.51
CA THR A 22 -4.10 13.31 1.72
C THR A 22 -3.73 13.47 3.19
N ASP A 23 -4.70 13.81 4.05
CA ASP A 23 -4.46 13.96 5.49
C ASP A 23 -4.30 12.57 6.13
N VAL A 24 -5.20 11.64 5.80
CA VAL A 24 -5.10 10.23 6.21
C VAL A 24 -3.82 9.59 5.67
N LYS A 25 -3.47 9.86 4.41
CA LYS A 25 -2.19 9.44 3.81
C LYS A 25 -1.00 9.90 4.67
N THR A 26 -0.95 11.18 5.03
CA THR A 26 0.15 11.75 5.83
C THR A 26 0.27 11.10 7.21
N VAL A 27 -0.88 10.77 7.83
CA VAL A 27 -0.91 10.07 9.12
C VAL A 27 -0.34 8.65 8.99
N ILE A 28 -0.78 7.88 7.99
CA ILE A 28 -0.28 6.52 7.74
C ILE A 28 1.21 6.54 7.45
N GLU A 29 1.70 7.48 6.62
CA GLU A 29 3.13 7.63 6.33
C GLU A 29 3.95 7.83 7.62
N LYS A 30 3.52 8.76 8.49
CA LYS A 30 4.20 8.99 9.78
C LYS A 30 4.16 7.75 10.68
N ALA A 31 3.04 7.04 10.70
CA ALA A 31 2.86 5.85 11.51
C ALA A 31 3.79 4.71 11.04
N PHE A 32 3.83 4.45 9.73
CA PHE A 32 4.75 3.47 9.13
C PHE A 32 6.22 3.84 9.31
N MET A 33 6.57 5.11 9.16
CA MET A 33 7.93 5.59 9.44
C MET A 33 8.34 5.33 10.89
N LYS A 34 7.44 5.61 11.86
CA LYS A 34 7.68 5.37 13.29
C LYS A 34 7.86 3.88 13.58
N ALA A 35 7.04 3.03 12.96
CA ALA A 35 7.08 1.58 13.13
C ALA A 35 8.13 0.86 12.25
N ARG A 36 8.93 1.61 11.47
CA ARG A 36 9.93 1.06 10.52
C ARG A 36 9.32 0.10 9.49
N VAL A 37 8.06 0.29 9.13
CA VAL A 37 7.41 -0.42 8.04
C VAL A 37 7.92 0.16 6.72
N SER A 38 8.54 -0.67 5.88
CA SER A 38 8.96 -0.26 4.55
C SER A 38 7.74 -0.22 3.64
N TYR A 39 7.53 0.91 2.97
CA TYR A 39 6.41 1.10 2.06
C TYR A 39 6.80 1.91 0.82
N PHE A 40 6.03 1.75 -0.24
CA PHE A 40 5.98 2.70 -1.35
C PHE A 40 4.53 3.04 -1.69
N LEU A 41 4.35 4.20 -2.31
CA LEU A 41 3.04 4.67 -2.73
C LEU A 41 2.84 4.40 -4.21
N ARG A 42 1.67 3.87 -4.55
CA ARG A 42 1.22 3.72 -5.94
C ARG A 42 -0.06 4.52 -6.13
N TRP A 43 -0.04 5.42 -7.11
CA TRP A 43 -1.22 6.18 -7.51
C TRP A 43 -2.01 5.36 -8.52
N GLU A 44 -3.20 4.91 -8.14
CA GLU A 44 -4.09 4.19 -9.04
C GLU A 44 -5.05 5.15 -9.71
N LYS A 45 -5.23 4.95 -11.02
CA LYS A 45 -6.19 5.73 -11.79
C LYS A 45 -7.58 5.42 -11.26
N PRO A 46 -8.46 6.42 -11.08
CA PRO A 46 -9.83 6.18 -10.67
C PRO A 46 -10.48 5.20 -11.64
N SER A 47 -11.15 4.19 -11.08
CA SER A 47 -11.84 3.15 -11.84
C SER A 47 -12.81 3.77 -12.86
N LEU A 48 -13.05 3.07 -13.97
CA LEU A 48 -13.97 3.51 -15.02
C LEU A 48 -15.36 3.83 -14.46
N LEU A 49 -15.80 3.09 -13.44
CA LEU A 49 -17.04 3.36 -12.70
C LEU A 49 -16.97 4.70 -11.96
N SER A 50 -15.90 4.97 -11.21
CA SER A 50 -15.71 6.23 -10.49
C SER A 50 -15.60 7.46 -11.40
N LYS A 51 -15.23 7.26 -12.67
CA LYS A 51 -15.24 8.33 -13.70
C LYS A 51 -16.65 8.63 -14.20
N ILE A 52 -17.52 7.63 -14.30
CA ILE A 52 -18.91 7.78 -14.75
C ILE A 52 -19.76 8.47 -13.68
N PHE A 53 -19.48 8.24 -12.40
CA PHE A 53 -20.18 8.89 -11.27
C PHE A 53 -19.60 10.26 -10.84
N GLY A 54 -18.83 10.93 -11.71
CA GLY A 54 -18.53 12.35 -11.54
C GLY A 54 -17.33 12.69 -10.66
N GLY A 55 -16.18 12.06 -10.89
CA GLY A 55 -14.89 12.61 -10.42
C GLY A 55 -14.28 11.91 -9.21
N GLY A 56 -14.10 10.59 -9.28
CA GLY A 56 -13.30 9.87 -8.29
C GLY A 56 -11.88 10.42 -8.18
N LYS A 57 -11.47 10.83 -6.98
CA LYS A 57 -10.06 11.12 -6.65
C LYS A 57 -9.22 9.86 -6.94
N PRO A 58 -7.96 10.00 -7.37
CA PRO A 58 -7.08 8.86 -7.52
C PRO A 58 -6.85 8.19 -6.16
N ASP A 59 -6.89 6.86 -6.13
CA ASP A 59 -6.59 6.08 -4.93
C ASP A 59 -5.07 6.04 -4.74
N ILE A 60 -4.60 6.35 -3.53
CA ILE A 60 -3.21 6.18 -3.13
C ILE A 60 -3.09 4.84 -2.42
N VAL A 61 -2.39 3.90 -3.04
CA VAL A 61 -2.18 2.55 -2.51
C VAL A 61 -0.84 2.49 -1.78
N PHE A 62 -0.88 2.08 -0.50
CA PHE A 62 0.28 1.71 0.28
C PHE A 62 0.66 0.27 -0.02
N CYS A 63 1.86 0.08 -0.55
CA CYS A 63 2.42 -1.23 -0.80
C CYS A 63 3.51 -1.49 0.23
N ILE A 64 3.45 -2.62 0.94
CA ILE A 64 4.40 -2.98 2.00
C ILE A 64 5.06 -4.33 1.69
N ASN A 65 6.13 -4.64 2.40
CA ASN A 65 6.67 -6.00 2.40
C ASN A 65 5.75 -6.94 3.18
N SER A 66 5.46 -8.13 2.65
CA SER A 66 4.62 -9.15 3.28
C SER A 66 5.10 -9.57 4.67
N ALA A 67 6.41 -9.52 4.94
CA ALA A 67 6.98 -9.83 6.25
C ALA A 67 6.60 -8.80 7.34
N GLN A 68 6.11 -7.62 6.96
CA GLN A 68 5.74 -6.53 7.87
C GLN A 68 4.22 -6.35 7.98
N LEU A 69 3.44 -7.30 7.47
CA LEU A 69 1.97 -7.23 7.46
C LEU A 69 1.40 -7.04 8.86
N GLU A 70 1.81 -7.88 9.82
CA GLU A 70 1.30 -7.83 11.19
C GLU A 70 1.58 -6.47 11.86
N THR A 71 2.81 -5.95 11.72
CA THR A 71 3.15 -4.62 12.22
C THR A 71 2.34 -3.52 11.55
N ALA A 72 2.11 -3.61 10.23
CA ALA A 72 1.31 -2.62 9.52
C ALA A 72 -0.18 -2.65 9.95
N GLU A 73 -0.72 -3.84 10.26
CA GLU A 73 -2.07 -4.02 10.78
C GLU A 73 -2.22 -3.41 12.18
N GLU A 74 -1.28 -3.67 13.08
CA GLU A 74 -1.27 -3.08 14.43
C GLU A 74 -1.26 -1.55 14.32
N VAL A 75 -0.34 -1.00 13.51
CA VAL A 75 -0.19 0.45 13.32
C VAL A 75 -1.45 1.10 12.75
N VAL A 76 -2.14 0.46 11.80
CA VAL A 76 -3.39 1.00 11.26
C VAL A 76 -4.55 0.83 12.23
N GLY A 77 -4.60 -0.27 12.99
CA GLY A 77 -5.61 -0.47 14.04
C GLY A 77 -5.53 0.59 15.15
N GLU A 78 -4.34 1.10 15.43
CA GLU A 78 -4.15 2.22 16.37
C GLU A 78 -4.67 3.58 15.86
N LEU A 79 -5.01 3.71 14.57
CA LEU A 79 -5.48 4.98 13.99
C LEU A 79 -6.96 5.29 14.30
N GLY A 80 -7.69 4.35 14.91
CA GLY A 80 -9.05 4.56 15.43
C GLY A 80 -10.05 5.02 14.35
N ASP A 81 -10.72 6.15 14.59
CA ASP A 81 -11.81 6.67 13.75
C ASP A 81 -11.45 6.87 12.26
N MET A 82 -10.16 7.05 11.96
CA MET A 82 -9.67 7.19 10.59
C MET A 82 -9.68 5.88 9.80
N GLU A 83 -9.82 4.73 10.45
CA GLU A 83 -9.91 3.41 9.79
C GLU A 83 -11.04 3.37 8.75
N SER A 84 -12.14 4.09 9.00
CA SER A 84 -13.28 4.21 8.08
C SER A 84 -12.92 4.84 6.72
N ALA A 85 -11.87 5.66 6.66
CA ALA A 85 -11.36 6.27 5.44
C ALA A 85 -10.29 5.42 4.74
N ILE A 86 -9.87 4.31 5.36
CA ILE A 86 -8.83 3.40 4.87
C ILE A 86 -9.51 2.18 4.25
N LYS A 87 -9.27 1.98 2.95
CA LYS A 87 -9.75 0.78 2.26
C LYS A 87 -8.68 -0.30 2.30
N MET A 88 -8.94 -1.40 3.00
CA MET A 88 -8.03 -2.55 3.03
C MET A 88 -8.05 -3.32 1.70
N LEU A 89 -6.87 -3.71 1.20
CA LEU A 89 -6.71 -4.45 -0.06
C LEU A 89 -6.20 -5.87 0.18
N ARG A 90 -5.05 -6.02 0.84
CA ARG A 90 -4.38 -7.30 1.16
C ARG A 90 -4.18 -8.22 -0.05
N THR A 91 -3.85 -7.64 -1.20
CA THR A 91 -3.61 -8.38 -2.45
C THR A 91 -2.12 -8.41 -2.78
N LYS A 92 -1.67 -9.43 -3.51
CA LYS A 92 -0.28 -9.46 -4.02
C LYS A 92 -0.05 -8.23 -4.91
N SER A 93 1.02 -7.48 -4.65
CA SER A 93 1.30 -6.27 -5.41
C SER A 93 1.66 -6.62 -6.85
N ASN A 94 0.89 -6.07 -7.79
CA ASN A 94 1.18 -6.15 -9.23
C ASN A 94 2.17 -5.05 -9.63
N ASN A 95 3.32 -5.00 -8.96
CA ASN A 95 4.37 -4.05 -9.30
C ASN A 95 5.04 -4.47 -10.62
N LYS A 96 4.61 -3.87 -11.74
CA LYS A 96 5.19 -4.07 -13.07
C LYS A 96 6.44 -3.23 -13.31
N ILE A 97 6.97 -2.53 -12.30
CA ILE A 97 8.21 -1.78 -12.42
C ILE A 97 9.37 -2.80 -12.46
N GLY A 98 9.62 -3.31 -13.66
CA GLY A 98 10.91 -3.86 -14.06
C GLY A 98 11.79 -2.68 -14.46
N PHE A 99 12.89 -2.50 -13.75
CA PHE A 99 14.08 -1.88 -14.35
C PHE A 99 14.72 -2.89 -15.29
#